data_AF-A0A5K1HD86-F1
#
_entry.id   AF-A0A5K1HD86-F1
#
_cell.length_a   1.000
_cell.length_b   1.000
_cell.length_c   1.000
_cell.angle_alpha   90.00
_cell.angle_beta   90.00
_cell.angle_gamma   90.00
#
_symmetry.space_group_name_H-M   'P 1'
#
loop_
_entity.id
_entity.type
_entity.pdbx_description
1 polymer ?
#
loop_
_entity_poly.entity_id
_entity_poly.type
_entity_poly.pdbx_seq_one_letter_code
_entity_poly.pdbx_strand_id
1 'polypeptide(L)' 'SGPKLNQFIWSQGIRNLPHRVRVRISRKRNEEEGAGQGEFYSLVQHVHLEDFSSRLTEKAKVSA' A
#
# COMPACT_ATOMS: atom_id res chain seq x y z
N SER A 1 16.61 -4.19 1.15
CA SER A 1 15.39 -3.77 1.89
C SER A 1 14.16 -4.15 1.09
N GLY A 2 13.33 -5.09 1.56
CA GLY A 2 12.11 -5.48 0.86
C GLY A 2 11.04 -4.36 0.83
N PRO A 3 9.89 -4.57 0.17
CA PRO A 3 8.79 -3.61 0.19
C PRO A 3 8.39 -3.26 1.63
N LYS A 4 8.32 -1.97 1.97
CA LYS A 4 8.03 -1.49 3.35
C LYS A 4 6.73 -2.07 3.91
N LEU A 5 5.73 -2.30 3.05
CA LEU A 5 4.48 -2.93 3.43
C LEU A 5 4.66 -4.39 3.87
N ASN A 6 5.44 -5.16 3.12
CA ASN A 6 5.70 -6.55 3.47
C ASN A 6 6.47 -6.64 4.79
N GLN A 7 7.50 -5.79 4.97
CA GLN A 7 8.23 -5.73 6.24
C GLN A 7 7.31 -5.40 7.42
N PHE A 8 6.37 -4.47 7.26
CA PHE A 8 5.41 -4.13 8.32
C PHE A 8 4.46 -5.28 8.64
N ILE A 9 3.87 -5.92 7.62
CA ILE A 9 2.95 -7.06 7.79
C ILE A 9 3.61 -8.18 8.59
N TRP A 10 4.85 -8.53 8.24
CA TRP A 10 5.57 -9.64 8.87
C TRP A 10 6.41 -9.24 10.09
N SER A 11 6.35 -7.98 10.54
CA SER A 11 7.21 -7.45 11.62
C SER A 11 7.03 -8.15 12.97
N GLN A 12 5.86 -8.76 13.20
CA GLN A 12 5.50 -9.48 14.43
C GLN A 12 5.47 -11.02 14.24
N GLY A 13 5.99 -11.51 13.10
CA GLY A 13 5.99 -12.92 12.75
C GLY A 13 4.66 -13.44 12.21
N ILE A 14 4.60 -14.75 11.91
CA ILE A 14 3.45 -15.37 11.21
C ILE A 14 2.18 -15.49 12.06
N ARG A 15 2.30 -15.50 13.40
CA ARG A 15 1.17 -15.73 14.31
C ARG A 15 0.48 -14.45 14.78
N ASN A 16 1.19 -13.31 14.77
CA ASN A 16 0.73 -12.06 15.36
C ASN A 16 0.68 -10.95 14.30
N LEU A 17 -0.07 -11.15 13.21
CA LEU A 17 -0.17 -10.12 12.16
C LEU A 17 -0.90 -8.87 12.70
N PRO A 18 -0.52 -7.66 12.26
CA PRO A 18 -1.25 -6.44 12.60
C PRO A 18 -2.73 -6.54 12.19
N HIS A 19 -3.65 -6.24 13.11
CA HIS A 19 -5.10 -6.33 12.85
C HIS A 19 -5.59 -5.27 11.86
N ARG A 20 -4.89 -4.14 11.77
CA ARG A 20 -5.19 -3.03 10.86
C ARG A 20 -3.90 -2.50 10.26
N VAL A 21 -3.93 -2.21 8.96
CA VAL A 21 -2.81 -1.63 8.22
C VAL A 21 -3.34 -0.46 7.42
N ARG A 22 -2.77 0.75 7.60
CA ARG A 22 -3.07 1.85 6.68
C ARG A 22 -2.18 1.71 5.46
N VAL A 23 -2.81 1.77 4.30
CA VAL A 23 -2.12 1.77 3.02
C VAL A 23 -2.48 2.99 2.19
N ARG A 24 -1.55 3.40 1.34
CA ARG A 24 -1.80 4.29 0.21
C ARG A 24 -1.82 3.45 -1.05
N ILE A 25 -2.88 3.59 -1.84
CA ILE A 25 -3.02 2.93 -3.13
C ILE A 25 -2.86 4.00 -4.21
N SER A 26 -2.01 3.73 -5.21
CA SER A 26 -1.78 4.62 -6.35
C SER A 26 -1.93 3.82 -7.64
N ARG A 27 -2.87 4.23 -8.49
CA ARG A 27 -3.02 3.67 -9.85
C ARG A 27 -1.96 4.31 -10.75
N LYS A 28 -1.12 3.48 -11.38
CA LYS A 28 -0.02 3.89 -12.25
C LYS A 28 -0.17 3.24 -13.61
N ARG A 29 0.31 3.90 -14.66
CA ARG A 29 0.36 3.33 -16.01
C ARG A 29 1.46 2.28 -16.07
N ASN A 30 1.17 1.17 -16.74
CA ASN A 30 2.14 0.15 -17.07
C ASN A 30 2.82 0.55 -18.38
N GLU A 31 4.13 0.76 -18.34
CA GLU A 31 4.94 1.20 -19.49
C GLU A 31 5.64 0.01 -20.18
N GLU A 32 5.39 -1.22 -19.71
CA GLU A 32 6.00 -2.42 -20.26
C GLU A 32 5.36 -2.82 -21.61
N GLU A 33 6.18 -2.84 -22.65
CA GLU A 33 5.78 -3.22 -24.00
C GLU A 33 5.41 -4.71 -24.04
N GLY A 34 4.18 -5.03 -24.50
CA GLY A 34 3.69 -6.41 -24.53
C GLY A 34 3.06 -6.90 -23.22
N ALA A 35 2.81 -6.01 -22.26
CA ALA A 35 2.09 -6.37 -21.04
C ALA A 35 0.70 -6.95 -21.36
N GLY A 36 0.58 -8.29 -21.31
CA GLY A 36 -0.69 -8.99 -21.49
C GLY A 36 -1.72 -8.66 -20.41
N GLN A 37 -1.29 -8.04 -19.29
CA GLN A 37 -2.13 -7.64 -18.16
C GLN A 37 -2.26 -6.11 -18.06
N GLY A 38 -2.95 -5.52 -19.03
CA GLY A 38 -3.57 -4.19 -18.91
C GLY A 38 -2.64 -2.97 -18.81
N GLU A 39 -3.19 -1.82 -19.16
CA GLU A 39 -2.48 -0.54 -19.20
C GLU A 39 -2.14 0.04 -17.81
N PHE A 40 -2.70 -0.50 -16.71
CA PHE A 40 -2.53 0.08 -15.38
C PHE A 40 -2.30 -0.98 -14.31
N TYR A 41 -1.50 -0.61 -13.30
CA TYR A 41 -1.33 -1.39 -12.08
C TYR A 41 -1.61 -0.53 -10.84
N SER A 42 -1.85 -1.19 -9.71
CA SER A 42 -2.05 -0.54 -8.41
C SER A 42 -0.83 -0.74 -7.53
N LEU A 43 -0.11 0.34 -7.24
CA LEU A 43 0.98 0.32 -6.27
C LEU A 43 0.42 0.54 -4.86
N VAL A 44 0.62 -0.44 -3.97
CA VAL A 44 0.19 -0.38 -2.56
C VAL A 44 1.40 -0.13 -1.67
N GLN A 45 1.32 0.89 -0.83
CA GLN A 45 2.41 1.29 0.06
C GLN A 45 1.91 1.42 1.50
N HIS A 46 2.72 1.00 2.47
CA HIS A 46 2.42 1.20 3.88
C HIS A 46 2.48 2.69 4.26
N VAL A 47 1.50 3.13 5.03
CA VAL A 47 1.47 4.46 5.65
C VAL A 47 1.49 4.25 7.15
N HIS A 48 2.50 4.81 7.81
CA HIS A 48 2.55 4.77 9.27
C HIS A 48 1.44 5.66 9.84
N LEU A 49 0.70 5.11 10.81
CA LEU A 49 -0.29 5.81 11.60
C LEU A 49 -0.20 5.31 13.03
N GLU A 50 -0.22 6.26 13.97
CA GLU A 50 -0.21 5.97 15.41
C GLU A 50 -1.59 5.54 15.90
N ASP A 51 -2.67 6.09 15.31
CA ASP A 51 -4.04 5.78 15.68
C ASP A 51 -4.95 5.59 14.45
N PHE A 52 -5.80 4.58 14.52
CA PHE A 52 -6.82 4.26 13.52
C PHE A 52 -8.19 4.86 13.84
N SER A 53 -8.40 5.37 15.06
CA SER A 53 -9.68 5.95 15.47
C SER A 53 -10.02 7.16 14.57
N SER A 54 -11.30 7.31 14.22
CA SER A 54 -11.83 8.40 13.39
C SER A 54 -11.28 8.55 11.96
N ARG A 55 -10.44 7.62 11.45
CA ARG A 55 -9.88 7.71 10.09
C ARG A 55 -10.69 6.89 9.08
N LEU A 56 -11.29 7.57 8.10
CA LEU A 56 -11.96 6.96 6.96
C LEU A 56 -11.04 6.83 5.75
N THR A 57 -11.51 6.15 4.70
CA THR A 57 -10.85 6.15 3.40
C THR A 57 -10.98 7.53 2.77
N GLU A 58 -9.87 8.08 2.33
CA GLU A 58 -9.82 9.39 1.68
C GLU A 58 -9.02 9.29 0.38
N LYS A 59 -9.36 10.17 -0.58
CA LYS A 59 -8.49 10.35 -1.74
C LYS A 59 -7.23 11.05 -1.28
N ALA A 60 -6.08 10.45 -1.53
CA ALA A 60 -4.80 11.08 -1.21
C ALA A 60 -4.71 12.44 -1.93
N LYS A 61 -4.34 13.49 -1.20
CA LYS A 61 -4.02 14.78 -1.82
C LYS A 61 -2.81 14.54 -2.71
N VAL A 62 -2.96 14.80 -4.01
CA VAL A 62 -1.83 14.80 -4.94
C VAL A 62 -0.97 15.98 -4.53
N SER A 63 0.20 15.71 -3.94
CA SER A 63 1.24 16.73 -3.79
C SER A 63 1.63 17.17 -5.20
N ALA A 64 1.34 18.43 -5.53
CA ALA A 64 1.69 19.09 -6.78
C ALA A 64 3.20 19.09 -7.01
#